data_AF-A0AA88KNL4-F1
#
_entry.id   AF-A0AA88KNL4-F1
#
_cell.length_a   1.000
_cell.length_b   1.000
_cell.length_c   1.000
_cell.angle_alpha   90.00
_cell.angle_beta   90.00
_cell.angle_gamma   90.00
#
_symmetry.space_group_name_H-M   'P 1'
#
loop_
_entity.id
_entity.type
_entity.pdbx_description
1 polymer ?
#
loop_
_entity_poly.entity_id
_entity_poly.type
_entity_poly.pdbx_seq_one_letter_code
_entity_poly.pdbx_strand_id
1 'polypeptide(L)'
;MFQDREIVLTAIKNGCTSAFAEISEELRKDKEIVLHAIALDPKSLYVAGINIFQDMDLLKSIVLLQPDVLRFAPDEMRFDREFIKSVVQHCGRALCYVDESFRDDREFVLDAVKHDGNAIMGATYRLRNDREIVTNAIQNNTDALHYVSCPELKYDRELILQTIEHVENPFFQHYLPLQDRDVVLAIVKKCGYLLPYMHDIFWEGKEIMMEAVKNCPSILAYDHLFNLRADREFMREIIEQSDSALVYASDSLRSDREFVLSVVSKKGSALNDADPKFKQDREIVKTALEHGLVDIPSHFMNDREIVMTAVKQNGEALAYITDPLLLKDREIILEAVKSEGNALQHVRVEFGKDLEIVTAAVKNNPQALCYTMLQLSDDDELMNELVEKNELALANASYRLQHDRELVLKAVKAHGLALLHTLFEFRKDKEIVLEALKQNIEVKVAVHLDLLNDEDVKILISEKSKEKRKNIPNLCLSVRY
;
A
#
# COMPACT_ATOMS: atom_id res chain seq x y z
N MET A 1 15.35 -8.02 48.93
CA MET A 1 16.20 -7.00 48.29
C MET A 1 16.79 -7.61 47.03
N PHE A 2 16.39 -7.12 45.87
CA PHE A 2 17.06 -7.46 44.62
C PHE A 2 18.46 -6.82 44.67
N GLN A 3 19.51 -7.64 44.70
CA GLN A 3 20.90 -7.18 44.82
C GLN A 3 21.73 -7.42 43.56
N ASP A 4 21.21 -8.19 42.61
CA ASP A 4 21.90 -8.45 41.35
C ASP A 4 21.62 -7.32 40.35
N ARG A 5 22.68 -6.61 39.95
CA ARG A 5 22.64 -5.48 39.02
C ARG A 5 21.99 -5.85 37.69
N GLU A 6 22.36 -6.99 37.11
CA GLU A 6 21.91 -7.38 35.76
C GLU A 6 20.44 -7.79 35.78
N ILE A 7 20.01 -8.49 36.84
CA ILE A 7 18.60 -8.84 37.03
C ILE A 7 17.75 -7.57 37.18
N VAL A 8 18.21 -6.61 37.97
CA VAL A 8 17.52 -5.32 38.19
C VAL A 8 17.46 -4.51 36.90
N LEU A 9 18.57 -4.37 36.19
CA LEU A 9 18.63 -3.64 34.92
C LEU A 9 17.73 -4.28 33.86
N THR A 10 17.71 -5.60 33.79
CA THR A 10 16.82 -6.35 32.88
C THR A 10 15.35 -6.17 33.26
N ALA A 11 15.02 -6.21 34.56
CA ALA A 11 13.65 -5.99 35.03
C ALA A 11 13.14 -4.58 34.69
N ILE A 12 13.98 -3.56 34.87
CA ILE A 12 13.66 -2.17 34.52
C ILE A 12 13.53 -2.02 33.01
N LYS A 13 14.47 -2.55 32.21
CA LYS A 13 14.38 -2.55 30.73
C LYS A 13 13.10 -3.21 30.21
N ASN A 14 12.54 -4.18 30.96
CA ASN A 14 11.26 -4.83 30.66
C ASN A 14 10.02 -4.12 31.23
N GLY A 15 10.16 -2.88 31.73
CA GLY A 15 9.04 -2.04 32.18
C GLY A 15 8.64 -2.18 33.65
N CYS A 16 9.38 -2.93 34.47
CA CYS A 16 9.09 -3.08 35.89
C CYS A 16 9.71 -1.94 36.72
N THR A 17 9.16 -0.74 36.62
CA THR A 17 9.67 0.45 37.33
C THR A 17 9.43 0.42 38.84
N SER A 18 8.42 -0.32 39.32
CA SER A 18 8.17 -0.51 40.76
C SER A 18 9.35 -1.19 41.47
N ALA A 19 10.10 -2.04 40.77
CA ALA A 19 11.29 -2.69 41.32
C ALA A 19 12.37 -1.67 41.73
N PHE A 20 12.46 -0.52 41.05
CA PHE A 20 13.45 0.51 41.33
C PHE A 20 13.34 1.08 42.77
N ALA A 21 12.12 1.16 43.32
CA ALA A 21 11.91 1.60 44.69
C ALA A 21 12.30 0.54 45.75
N GLU A 22 12.56 -0.70 45.34
CA GLU A 22 12.84 -1.84 46.23
C GLU A 22 14.29 -2.34 46.16
N ILE A 23 15.10 -1.81 45.24
CA ILE A 23 16.53 -2.15 45.11
C ILE A 23 17.38 -1.48 46.19
N SER A 24 18.60 -1.98 46.39
CA SER A 24 19.55 -1.42 47.37
C SER A 24 19.97 0.03 47.03
N GLU A 25 20.37 0.81 48.03
CA GLU A 25 20.85 2.19 47.81
C GLU A 25 22.06 2.26 46.87
N GLU A 26 22.92 1.23 46.86
CA GLU A 26 24.04 1.14 45.90
C GLU A 26 23.54 1.05 44.46
N LEU A 27 22.55 0.20 44.17
CA LEU A 27 22.01 0.05 42.83
C LEU A 27 21.16 1.25 42.40
N ARG A 28 20.58 2.01 43.33
CA ARG A 28 19.91 3.30 43.03
C ARG A 28 20.89 4.42 42.65
N LYS A 29 22.19 4.22 42.86
CA LYS A 29 23.26 5.13 42.45
C LYS A 29 23.90 4.72 41.11
N ASP A 30 23.56 3.57 40.55
CA ASP A 30 24.05 3.14 39.25
C ASP A 30 23.44 3.99 38.13
N LYS A 31 24.30 4.70 37.38
CA LYS A 31 23.90 5.64 36.34
C LYS A 31 23.02 5.00 35.27
N GLU A 32 23.34 3.78 34.84
CA GLU A 32 22.62 3.11 33.76
C GLU A 32 21.22 2.68 34.23
N ILE A 33 21.12 2.13 35.44
CA ILE A 33 19.84 1.74 36.05
C ILE A 33 18.96 2.98 36.24
N VAL A 34 19.53 4.07 36.75
CA VAL A 34 18.82 5.33 36.98
C VAL A 34 18.28 5.91 35.67
N LEU A 35 19.11 6.00 34.62
CA LEU A 35 18.68 6.56 33.33
C LEU A 35 17.54 5.75 32.71
N HIS A 36 17.60 4.42 32.76
CA HIS A 36 16.51 3.57 32.26
C HIS A 36 15.24 3.69 33.12
N ALA A 37 15.38 3.79 34.44
CA ALA A 37 14.23 3.97 35.33
C ALA A 37 13.54 5.32 35.10
N ILE A 38 14.31 6.40 34.94
CA ILE A 38 13.80 7.76 34.67
C ILE A 38 13.12 7.85 33.30
N ALA A 39 13.67 7.18 32.28
CA ALA A 39 13.08 7.12 30.95
C ALA A 39 11.68 6.47 30.94
N LEU A 40 11.42 5.54 31.87
CA LEU A 40 10.14 4.83 31.97
C LEU A 40 9.16 5.48 32.96
N ASP A 41 9.64 5.93 34.12
CA ASP A 41 8.86 6.66 35.11
C ASP A 41 9.66 7.87 35.62
N PRO A 42 9.23 9.10 35.28
CA PRO A 42 9.87 10.30 35.76
C PRO A 42 10.04 10.44 37.27
N LYS A 43 9.15 9.81 38.05
CA LYS A 43 9.21 9.87 39.52
C LYS A 43 10.42 9.12 40.08
N SER A 44 11.04 8.25 39.30
CA SER A 44 12.24 7.50 39.68
C SER A 44 13.40 8.41 40.07
N LEU A 45 13.46 9.63 39.51
CA LEU A 45 14.48 10.62 39.87
C LEU A 45 14.47 10.97 41.37
N TYR A 46 13.28 11.11 41.97
CA TYR A 46 13.14 11.39 43.40
C TYR A 46 13.54 10.21 44.28
N VAL A 47 13.39 8.98 43.77
CA VAL A 47 13.66 7.73 44.48
C VAL A 47 15.15 7.37 44.45
N ALA A 48 15.86 7.80 43.41
CA ALA A 48 17.28 7.49 43.21
C ALA A 48 18.17 8.00 44.35
N GLY A 49 17.78 9.09 45.03
CA GLY A 49 18.54 9.64 46.17
C GLY A 49 19.95 10.12 45.79
N ILE A 50 20.20 10.31 44.49
CA ILE A 50 21.46 10.80 43.96
C ILE A 50 21.47 12.33 43.92
N ASN A 51 22.61 12.93 44.24
CA ASN A 51 22.81 14.34 43.97
C ASN A 51 23.20 14.54 42.51
N ILE A 52 22.19 14.64 41.63
CA ILE A 52 22.38 14.81 40.18
C ILE A 52 23.26 16.01 39.82
N PHE A 53 23.34 17.03 40.68
CA PHE A 53 24.11 18.25 40.42
C PHE A 53 25.62 18.08 40.59
N GLN A 54 26.09 16.93 41.09
CA GLN A 54 27.52 16.63 41.20
C GLN A 54 28.09 15.93 39.97
N ASP A 55 27.23 15.36 39.12
CA ASP A 55 27.63 14.57 37.96
C ASP A 55 27.06 15.20 36.69
N MET A 56 27.86 16.06 36.06
CA MET A 56 27.42 16.84 34.91
C MET A 56 27.00 15.96 33.72
N ASP A 57 27.67 14.84 33.49
CA ASP A 57 27.34 13.93 32.38
C ASP A 57 26.00 13.25 32.61
N LEU A 58 25.76 12.75 33.83
CA LEU A 58 24.47 12.19 34.21
C LEU A 58 23.35 13.23 34.13
N LEU A 59 23.60 14.45 34.60
CA LEU A 59 22.63 15.54 34.53
C LEU A 59 22.28 15.90 33.09
N LYS A 60 23.26 15.96 32.17
CA LYS A 60 23.00 16.17 30.74
C LYS A 60 22.09 15.10 30.15
N SER A 61 22.35 13.83 30.46
CA SER A 61 21.50 12.72 30.01
C SER A 61 20.08 12.79 30.59
N ILE A 62 19.94 13.17 31.87
CA ILE A 62 18.62 13.35 32.49
C ILE A 62 17.86 14.51 31.85
N VAL A 63 18.50 15.64 31.57
CA VAL A 63 17.85 16.79 30.90
C VAL A 63 17.32 16.44 29.51
N LEU A 64 18.03 15.58 28.75
CA LEU A 64 17.55 15.11 27.45
C LEU A 64 16.31 14.21 27.56
N LEU A 65 16.16 13.46 28.65
CA LEU A 65 14.97 12.66 28.94
C LEU A 65 13.83 13.52 29.53
N GLN A 66 14.20 14.55 30.31
CA GLN A 66 13.31 15.39 31.11
C GLN A 66 13.78 16.85 31.07
N PRO A 67 13.34 17.62 30.06
CA PRO A 67 13.79 18.99 29.88
C PRO A 67 13.42 19.96 31.02
N ASP A 68 12.45 19.60 31.86
CA ASP A 68 12.01 20.41 33.00
C ASP A 68 13.04 20.50 34.14
N VAL A 69 13.89 19.48 34.25
CA VAL A 69 15.02 19.44 35.20
C VAL A 69 16.01 20.58 34.96
N LEU A 70 16.07 21.10 33.72
CA LEU A 70 16.94 22.21 33.34
C LEU A 70 16.76 23.45 34.22
N ARG A 71 15.55 23.69 34.75
CA ARG A 71 15.26 24.82 35.66
C ARG A 71 16.08 24.81 36.94
N PHE A 72 16.57 23.64 37.35
CA PHE A 72 17.36 23.45 38.56
C PHE A 72 18.85 23.23 38.28
N ALA A 73 19.24 23.12 37.01
CA ALA A 73 20.63 22.87 36.63
C ALA A 73 21.55 24.06 36.97
N PRO A 74 22.87 23.83 37.12
CA PRO A 74 23.83 24.90 37.34
C PRO A 74 23.87 25.90 36.17
N ASP A 75 24.24 27.15 36.45
CA ASP A 75 24.32 28.22 35.43
C ASP A 75 25.23 27.85 34.26
N GLU A 76 26.35 27.17 34.54
CA GLU A 76 27.29 26.64 33.53
C GLU A 76 26.60 25.80 32.45
N MET A 77 25.54 25.07 32.81
CA MET A 77 24.74 24.26 31.89
C MET A 77 23.56 25.03 31.32
N ARG A 78 22.88 25.83 32.14
CA ARG A 78 21.70 26.61 31.73
C ARG A 78 22.04 27.68 30.68
N PHE A 79 23.28 28.14 30.65
CA PHE A 79 23.77 29.14 29.69
C PHE A 79 24.74 28.58 28.64
N ASP A 80 24.97 27.26 28.61
CA ASP A 80 25.74 26.60 27.54
C ASP A 80 24.88 26.51 26.27
N ARG A 81 25.08 27.44 25.34
CA ARG A 81 24.30 27.55 24.10
C ARG A 81 24.28 26.27 23.28
N GLU A 82 25.40 25.55 23.19
CA GLU A 82 25.48 24.31 22.40
C GLU A 82 24.70 23.18 23.08
N PHE A 83 24.82 23.09 24.40
CA PHE A 83 24.03 22.13 25.15
C PHE A 83 22.53 22.43 25.06
N ILE A 84 22.10 23.68 25.29
CA ILE A 84 20.69 24.08 25.19
C ILE A 84 20.13 23.83 23.78
N LYS A 85 20.93 24.09 22.73
CA LYS A 85 20.55 23.75 21.35
C LYS A 85 20.28 22.25 21.20
N SER A 86 21.16 21.39 21.73
CA SER A 86 20.97 19.94 21.68
C SER A 86 19.70 19.46 22.38
N VAL A 87 19.32 20.10 23.50
CA VAL A 87 18.11 19.78 24.27
C VAL A 87 16.85 20.16 23.50
N VAL A 88 16.81 21.37 22.93
CA VAL A 88 15.65 21.84 22.16
C VAL A 88 15.48 21.07 20.85
N GLN A 89 16.58 20.63 20.22
CA GLN A 89 16.52 19.77 19.04
C GLN A 89 15.97 18.36 19.35
N HIS A 90 16.21 17.82 20.55
CA HIS A 90 15.61 16.54 20.97
C HIS A 90 14.14 16.68 21.35
N CYS A 91 13.74 17.82 21.93
CA CYS A 91 12.37 18.09 22.32
C CYS A 91 12.07 19.60 22.22
N GLY A 92 11.28 20.04 21.24
CA GLY A 92 10.99 21.47 21.06
C GLY A 92 10.32 22.13 22.27
N ARG A 93 9.51 21.36 23.01
CA ARG A 93 8.89 21.81 24.29
C ARG A 93 9.90 22.20 25.35
N ALA A 94 11.16 21.74 25.24
CA ALA A 94 12.24 22.12 26.13
C ALA A 94 12.45 23.65 26.20
N LEU A 95 12.10 24.37 25.12
CA LEU A 95 12.19 25.84 25.09
C LEU A 95 11.38 26.50 26.22
N CYS A 96 10.37 25.85 26.80
CA CYS A 96 9.62 26.36 27.96
C CYS A 96 10.42 26.38 29.28
N TYR A 97 11.56 25.69 29.32
CA TYR A 97 12.36 25.48 30.53
C TYR A 97 13.73 26.15 30.46
N VAL A 98 14.13 26.65 29.28
CA VAL A 98 15.38 27.39 29.11
C VAL A 98 15.24 28.83 29.63
N ASP A 99 16.38 29.48 29.88
CA ASP A 99 16.41 30.87 30.33
C ASP A 99 15.77 31.82 29.30
N GLU A 100 15.16 32.91 29.78
CA GLU A 100 14.48 33.88 28.92
C GLU A 100 15.39 34.50 27.85
N SER A 101 16.69 34.63 28.14
CA SER A 101 17.69 35.09 27.16
C SER A 101 17.68 34.26 25.87
N PHE A 102 17.48 32.95 25.94
CA PHE A 102 17.33 32.09 24.75
C PHE A 102 15.91 32.11 24.18
N ARG A 103 14.89 32.26 25.04
CA ARG A 103 13.47 32.32 24.61
C ARG A 103 13.13 33.62 23.89
N ASP A 104 13.94 34.66 24.06
CA ASP A 104 13.86 35.95 23.35
C ASP A 104 14.96 36.12 22.28
N ASP A 105 15.87 35.15 22.12
CA ASP A 105 16.83 35.12 21.02
C ASP A 105 16.13 34.66 19.74
N ARG A 106 15.97 35.59 18.80
CA ARG A 106 15.25 35.36 17.54
C ARG A 106 15.84 34.22 16.73
N GLU A 107 17.16 34.16 16.60
CA GLU A 107 17.84 33.14 15.79
C GLU A 107 17.70 31.77 16.44
N PHE A 108 17.86 31.72 17.76
CA PHE A 108 17.72 30.49 18.53
C PHE A 108 16.29 29.91 18.45
N VAL A 109 15.27 30.76 18.62
CA VAL A 109 13.86 30.35 18.51
C VAL A 109 13.52 29.93 17.09
N LEU A 110 14.03 30.64 16.07
CA LEU A 110 13.80 30.28 14.67
C LEU A 110 14.36 28.88 14.34
N ASP A 111 15.58 28.57 14.80
CA ASP A 111 16.16 27.24 14.67
C ASP A 111 15.33 26.18 15.40
N ALA A 112 14.82 26.50 16.60
CA ALA A 112 13.98 25.58 17.38
C ALA A 112 12.68 25.21 16.65
N VAL A 113 11.95 26.21 16.13
CA VAL A 113 10.66 25.98 15.45
C VAL A 113 10.80 25.27 14.09
N LYS A 114 11.98 25.37 13.47
CA LYS A 114 12.31 24.62 12.25
C LYS A 114 12.46 23.11 12.50
N HIS A 115 12.77 22.71 13.74
CA HIS A 115 12.86 21.30 14.13
C HIS A 115 11.56 20.76 14.72
N ASP A 116 10.86 21.56 15.53
CA ASP A 116 9.56 21.22 16.11
C ASP A 116 8.70 22.49 16.22
N GLY A 117 7.63 22.57 15.42
CA GLY A 117 6.75 23.74 15.38
C GLY A 117 6.13 24.10 16.73
N ASN A 118 5.94 23.14 17.64
CA ASN A 118 5.41 23.41 18.98
C ASN A 118 6.41 24.14 19.88
N ALA A 119 7.69 24.23 19.52
CA ALA A 119 8.69 24.97 20.28
C ALA A 119 8.28 26.45 20.49
N ILE A 120 7.50 27.03 19.56
CA ILE A 120 7.00 28.40 19.66
C ILE A 120 6.26 28.67 20.99
N MET A 121 5.66 27.64 21.61
CA MET A 121 5.00 27.76 22.91
C MET A 121 5.93 28.18 24.04
N GLY A 122 7.24 28.01 23.89
CA GLY A 122 8.27 28.41 24.85
C GLY A 122 8.79 29.83 24.62
N ALA A 123 8.67 30.36 23.40
CA ALA A 123 9.18 31.68 23.02
C ALA A 123 8.51 32.82 23.83
N THR A 124 9.14 33.99 23.88
CA THR A 124 8.52 35.19 24.49
C THR A 124 7.32 35.67 23.69
N TYR A 125 6.47 36.49 24.31
CA TYR A 125 5.32 37.11 23.63
C TYR A 125 5.73 37.85 22.35
N ARG A 126 6.88 38.53 22.35
CA ARG A 126 7.40 39.24 21.18
C ARG A 126 7.67 38.28 20.02
N LEU A 127 8.33 37.16 20.28
CA LEU A 127 8.71 36.19 19.23
C LEU A 127 7.56 35.26 18.81
N ARG A 128 6.58 35.00 19.67
CA ARG A 128 5.33 34.31 19.28
C ARG A 128 4.47 35.09 18.28
N ASN A 129 4.80 36.37 18.08
CA ASN A 129 4.14 37.25 17.14
C ASN A 129 5.14 37.77 16.06
N ASP A 130 6.29 37.11 15.89
CA ASP A 130 7.18 37.33 14.75
C ASP A 130 6.68 36.51 13.55
N ARG A 131 6.33 37.17 12.44
CA ARG A 131 5.73 36.52 11.26
C ARG A 131 6.58 35.37 10.73
N GLU A 132 7.91 35.53 10.67
CA GLU A 132 8.80 34.50 10.11
C GLU A 132 8.88 33.27 11.03
N ILE A 133 8.98 33.48 12.35
CA ILE A 133 8.99 32.39 13.34
C ILE A 133 7.66 31.63 13.29
N VAL A 134 6.54 32.36 13.26
CA VAL A 134 5.20 31.78 13.18
C VAL A 134 5.04 30.96 11.90
N THR A 135 5.46 31.47 10.74
CA THR A 135 5.40 30.72 9.47
C THR A 135 6.20 29.42 9.53
N ASN A 136 7.45 29.45 10.02
CA ASN A 136 8.28 28.25 10.13
C ASN A 136 7.73 27.24 11.14
N ALA A 137 7.15 27.73 12.26
CA ALA A 137 6.53 26.88 13.26
C ALA A 137 5.33 26.14 12.67
N ILE A 138 4.47 26.86 11.96
CA ILE A 138 3.26 26.31 11.35
C ILE A 138 3.58 25.31 10.22
N GLN A 139 4.63 25.55 9.44
CA GLN A 139 5.12 24.61 8.42
C GLN A 139 5.56 23.26 9.01
N ASN A 140 6.05 23.24 10.25
CA ASN A 140 6.46 22.01 10.93
C ASN A 140 5.35 21.40 11.80
N ASN A 141 4.41 22.21 12.31
CA ASN A 141 3.24 21.74 13.04
C ASN A 141 2.12 22.80 13.02
N THR A 142 0.95 22.47 12.48
CA THR A 142 -0.20 23.40 12.44
C THR A 142 -0.73 23.83 13.78
N ASP A 143 -0.56 22.99 14.81
CA ASP A 143 -1.00 23.33 16.17
C ASP A 143 -0.23 24.51 16.74
N ALA A 144 0.91 24.89 16.13
CA ALA A 144 1.67 26.08 16.45
C ALA A 144 0.82 27.37 16.40
N LEU A 145 -0.19 27.42 15.53
CA LEU A 145 -1.10 28.57 15.41
C LEU A 145 -1.89 28.84 16.72
N HIS A 146 -2.10 27.81 17.55
CA HIS A 146 -2.74 27.96 18.86
C HIS A 146 -1.97 28.91 19.78
N TYR A 147 -0.63 28.91 19.69
CA TYR A 147 0.25 29.69 20.56
C TYR A 147 0.49 31.12 20.09
N VAL A 148 0.08 31.46 18.86
CA VAL A 148 0.11 32.83 18.35
C VAL A 148 -0.88 33.67 19.16
N SER A 149 -0.35 34.72 19.80
CA SER A 149 -1.11 35.52 20.77
C SER A 149 -1.77 36.75 20.13
N CYS A 150 -1.26 37.19 18.97
CA CYS A 150 -1.74 38.33 18.19
C CYS A 150 -2.89 37.91 17.26
N PRO A 151 -4.11 38.45 17.42
CA PRO A 151 -5.24 38.16 16.53
C PRO A 151 -4.94 38.48 15.06
N GLU A 152 -4.20 39.55 14.79
CA GLU A 152 -3.87 40.00 13.44
C GLU A 152 -3.07 38.95 12.66
N LEU A 153 -2.11 38.29 13.31
CA LEU A 153 -1.36 37.17 12.71
C LEU A 153 -2.17 35.89 12.70
N LYS A 154 -2.95 35.63 13.77
CA LYS A 154 -3.76 34.42 13.91
C LYS A 154 -4.82 34.29 12.81
N TYR A 155 -5.35 35.42 12.34
CA TYR A 155 -6.34 35.49 11.26
C TYR A 155 -5.74 36.05 9.95
N ASP A 156 -4.42 36.09 9.80
CA ASP A 156 -3.77 36.55 8.58
C ASP A 156 -4.07 35.58 7.42
N ARG A 157 -4.70 36.11 6.37
CA ARG A 157 -5.15 35.32 5.22
C ARG A 157 -4.00 34.61 4.50
N GLU A 158 -2.86 35.28 4.32
CA GLU A 158 -1.72 34.73 3.60
C GLU A 158 -1.09 33.58 4.39
N LEU A 159 -0.92 33.76 5.70
CA LEU A 159 -0.40 32.73 6.59
C LEU A 159 -1.29 31.48 6.60
N ILE A 160 -2.61 31.66 6.69
CA ILE A 160 -3.57 30.55 6.66
C ILE A 160 -3.49 29.78 5.34
N LEU A 161 -3.43 30.48 4.19
CA LEU A 161 -3.31 29.84 2.88
C LEU A 161 -2.01 29.05 2.72
N GLN A 162 -0.87 29.61 3.14
CA GLN A 162 0.41 28.88 3.15
C GLN A 162 0.33 27.63 4.03
N THR A 163 -0.38 27.72 5.16
CA THR A 163 -0.56 26.56 6.03
C THR A 163 -1.37 25.47 5.36
N ILE A 164 -2.48 25.84 4.71
CA ILE A 164 -3.30 24.89 3.95
C ILE A 164 -2.46 24.21 2.88
N GLU A 165 -1.57 24.91 2.19
CA GLU A 165 -0.71 24.34 1.14
C GLU A 165 0.27 23.27 1.65
N HIS A 166 0.85 23.47 2.84
CA HIS A 166 1.91 22.58 3.34
C HIS A 166 1.42 21.41 4.21
N VAL A 167 0.13 21.37 4.59
CA VAL A 167 -0.36 20.41 5.59
C VAL A 167 -1.36 19.44 4.97
N GLU A 168 -1.25 18.16 5.36
CA GLU A 168 -2.14 17.08 4.90
C GLU A 168 -3.47 17.02 5.66
N ASN A 169 -3.48 17.31 6.97
CA ASN A 169 -4.68 17.32 7.80
C ASN A 169 -4.70 18.53 8.74
N PRO A 170 -5.27 19.66 8.28
CA PRO A 170 -5.30 20.85 9.08
C PRO A 170 -6.36 20.79 10.19
N PHE A 171 -5.92 20.73 11.45
CA PHE A 171 -6.78 20.91 12.63
C PHE A 171 -7.13 22.40 12.82
N PHE A 172 -7.87 23.01 11.88
CA PHE A 172 -8.21 24.45 11.90
C PHE A 172 -9.60 24.80 12.44
N GLN A 173 -10.35 23.83 12.96
CA GLN A 173 -11.75 24.01 13.36
C GLN A 173 -12.03 25.20 14.29
N HIS A 174 -11.00 25.73 14.98
CA HIS A 174 -11.14 26.84 15.93
C HIS A 174 -10.50 28.17 15.48
N TYR A 175 -9.80 28.23 14.33
CA TYR A 175 -8.96 29.39 13.98
C TYR A 175 -9.27 30.02 12.63
N LEU A 176 -10.18 29.43 11.86
CA LEU A 176 -10.50 29.95 10.55
C LEU A 176 -11.42 31.17 10.64
N PRO A 177 -11.14 32.25 9.87
CA PRO A 177 -12.18 33.18 9.51
C PRO A 177 -13.16 32.43 8.60
N LEU A 178 -14.18 31.81 9.20
CA LEU A 178 -15.25 31.04 8.56
C LEU A 178 -16.15 31.88 7.64
N GLN A 179 -15.62 32.96 7.05
CA GLN A 179 -16.33 33.88 6.15
C GLN A 179 -15.52 34.16 4.87
N ASP A 180 -14.22 33.87 4.81
CA ASP A 180 -13.43 34.07 3.58
C ASP A 180 -13.61 32.89 2.61
N ARG A 181 -14.24 33.18 1.47
CA ARG A 181 -14.56 32.20 0.43
C ARG A 181 -13.31 31.51 -0.16
N ASP A 182 -12.22 32.25 -0.38
CA ASP A 182 -11.04 31.70 -1.05
C ASP A 182 -10.29 30.75 -0.12
N VAL A 183 -10.24 31.09 1.16
CA VAL A 183 -9.68 30.23 2.21
C VAL A 183 -10.51 28.95 2.32
N VAL A 184 -11.84 29.06 2.35
CA VAL A 184 -12.72 27.88 2.37
C VAL A 184 -12.54 27.01 1.14
N LEU A 185 -12.45 27.61 -0.05
CA LEU A 185 -12.21 26.86 -1.29
C LEU A 185 -10.87 26.10 -1.25
N ALA A 186 -9.81 26.72 -0.74
CA ALA A 186 -8.52 26.05 -0.57
C ALA A 186 -8.58 24.88 0.42
N ILE A 187 -9.38 25.00 1.49
CA ILE A 187 -9.56 23.93 2.47
C ILE A 187 -10.33 22.76 1.87
N VAL A 188 -11.49 22.99 1.25
CA VAL A 188 -12.32 21.89 0.75
C VAL A 188 -11.65 21.11 -0.38
N LYS A 189 -10.73 21.75 -1.11
CA LYS A 189 -9.86 21.09 -2.10
C LYS A 189 -8.96 20.00 -1.49
N LYS A 190 -8.54 20.17 -0.24
CA LYS A 190 -7.71 19.19 0.46
C LYS A 190 -8.54 18.29 1.38
N CYS A 191 -9.51 18.87 2.08
CA CYS A 191 -10.24 18.25 3.18
C CYS A 191 -11.73 18.59 3.07
N GLY A 192 -12.40 18.06 2.05
CA GLY A 192 -13.84 18.30 1.81
C GLY A 192 -14.74 17.97 3.01
N TYR A 193 -14.34 17.01 3.87
CA TYR A 193 -15.06 16.64 5.10
C TYR A 193 -15.14 17.74 6.16
N LEU A 194 -14.39 18.84 6.01
CA LEU A 194 -14.44 19.97 6.93
C LEU A 194 -15.59 20.94 6.64
N LEU A 195 -16.18 20.92 5.43
CA LEU A 195 -17.28 21.80 5.05
C LEU A 195 -18.46 21.78 6.05
N PRO A 196 -18.87 20.63 6.63
CA PRO A 196 -19.94 20.58 7.63
C PRO A 196 -19.65 21.28 8.96
N TYR A 197 -18.39 21.59 9.24
CA TYR A 197 -17.99 22.33 10.42
C TYR A 197 -17.85 23.84 10.15
N MET A 198 -18.10 24.28 8.91
CA MET A 198 -18.00 25.68 8.49
C MET A 198 -19.38 26.37 8.52
N HIS A 199 -19.38 27.69 8.33
CA HIS A 199 -20.60 28.48 8.33
C HIS A 199 -21.56 28.09 7.21
N ASP A 200 -22.86 28.09 7.48
CA ASP A 200 -23.87 27.52 6.58
C ASP A 200 -23.94 28.16 5.18
N ILE A 201 -23.50 29.42 5.07
CA ILE A 201 -23.45 30.17 3.81
C ILE A 201 -22.66 29.46 2.69
N PHE A 202 -21.71 28.59 3.04
CA PHE A 202 -20.91 27.87 2.05
C PHE A 202 -21.62 26.66 1.45
N TRP A 203 -22.72 26.19 2.05
CA TRP A 203 -23.56 25.16 1.44
C TRP A 203 -24.30 25.67 0.19
N GLU A 204 -24.55 26.98 0.11
CA GLU A 204 -25.23 27.62 -1.02
C GLU A 204 -24.29 27.86 -2.22
N GLY A 205 -22.96 27.87 -1.98
CA GLY A 205 -21.96 28.11 -3.01
C GLY A 205 -21.70 26.89 -3.88
N LYS A 206 -22.29 26.82 -5.09
CA LYS A 206 -22.11 25.69 -6.03
C LYS A 206 -20.64 25.28 -6.21
N GLU A 207 -19.72 26.22 -6.37
CA GLU A 207 -18.31 25.92 -6.59
C GLU A 207 -17.64 25.23 -5.39
N ILE A 208 -17.76 25.81 -4.19
CA ILE A 208 -17.20 25.22 -2.95
C ILE A 208 -17.82 23.84 -2.71
N MET A 209 -19.13 23.72 -2.94
CA MET A 209 -19.84 22.47 -2.78
C MET A 209 -19.32 21.39 -3.73
N MET A 210 -19.25 21.70 -5.03
CA MET A 210 -18.74 20.79 -6.05
C MET A 210 -17.33 20.32 -5.68
N GLU A 211 -16.45 21.24 -5.29
CA GLU A 211 -15.07 20.93 -4.97
C GLU A 211 -14.93 20.08 -3.70
N ALA A 212 -15.76 20.36 -2.68
CA ALA A 212 -15.82 19.57 -1.46
C ALA A 212 -16.31 18.13 -1.72
N VAL A 213 -17.39 17.98 -2.51
CA VAL A 213 -17.95 16.66 -2.83
C VAL A 213 -17.00 15.87 -3.72
N LYS A 214 -16.30 16.51 -4.67
CA LYS A 214 -15.27 15.86 -5.50
C LYS A 214 -14.19 15.21 -4.66
N ASN A 215 -13.68 15.92 -3.65
CA ASN A 215 -12.60 15.41 -2.78
C ASN A 215 -13.11 14.55 -1.63
N CYS A 216 -14.38 14.66 -1.26
CA CYS A 216 -14.98 13.89 -0.17
C CYS A 216 -16.48 13.61 -0.43
N PRO A 217 -16.82 12.61 -1.26
CA PRO A 217 -18.21 12.31 -1.61
C PRO A 217 -19.12 11.98 -0.42
N SER A 218 -18.54 11.50 0.69
CA SER A 218 -19.28 11.17 1.91
C SER A 218 -20.02 12.36 2.54
N ILE A 219 -19.67 13.61 2.19
CA ILE A 219 -20.42 14.78 2.65
C ILE A 219 -21.84 14.83 2.08
N LEU A 220 -22.12 14.09 0.99
CA LEU A 220 -23.49 13.96 0.47
C LEU A 220 -24.44 13.23 1.42
N ALA A 221 -23.92 12.52 2.43
CA ALA A 221 -24.75 11.90 3.47
C ALA A 221 -25.44 12.92 4.38
N TYR A 222 -25.01 14.18 4.40
CA TYR A 222 -25.63 15.22 5.21
C TYR A 222 -26.97 15.67 4.62
N ASP A 223 -27.96 15.87 5.49
CA ASP A 223 -29.34 16.18 5.09
C ASP A 223 -29.47 17.48 4.28
N HIS A 224 -28.61 18.47 4.56
CA HIS A 224 -28.58 19.75 3.86
C HIS A 224 -28.38 19.62 2.35
N LEU A 225 -27.81 18.50 1.87
CA LEU A 225 -27.55 18.25 0.45
C LEU A 225 -28.62 17.45 -0.28
N PHE A 226 -29.81 17.26 0.33
CA PHE A 226 -30.91 16.51 -0.27
C PHE A 226 -31.24 16.97 -1.71
N ASN A 227 -31.26 18.27 -1.96
CA ASN A 227 -31.56 18.80 -3.30
C ASN A 227 -30.50 18.42 -4.34
N LEU A 228 -29.21 18.39 -3.95
CA LEU A 228 -28.12 18.04 -4.86
C LEU A 228 -28.06 16.54 -5.13
N ARG A 229 -28.42 15.72 -4.13
CA ARG A 229 -28.57 14.27 -4.31
C ARG A 229 -29.64 13.91 -5.35
N ALA A 230 -30.62 14.80 -5.58
CA ALA A 230 -31.66 14.64 -6.60
C ALA A 230 -31.32 15.32 -7.94
N ASP A 231 -30.26 16.12 -8.00
CA ASP A 231 -29.82 16.78 -9.23
C ASP A 231 -29.04 15.79 -10.11
N ARG A 232 -29.62 15.48 -11.27
CA ARG A 232 -29.08 14.51 -12.23
C ARG A 232 -27.74 14.93 -12.80
N GLU A 233 -27.57 16.22 -13.12
CA GLU A 233 -26.32 16.72 -13.72
C GLU A 233 -25.21 16.73 -12.69
N PHE A 234 -25.53 17.22 -11.48
CA PHE A 234 -24.61 17.21 -10.35
C PHE A 234 -24.12 15.79 -10.03
N MET A 235 -25.05 14.83 -9.84
CA MET A 235 -24.67 13.46 -9.49
C MET A 235 -23.87 12.78 -10.60
N ARG A 236 -24.10 13.12 -11.88
CA ARG A 236 -23.31 12.59 -12.99
C ARG A 236 -21.84 13.03 -12.90
N GLU A 237 -21.60 14.31 -12.62
CA GLU A 237 -20.23 14.83 -12.50
C GLU A 237 -19.48 14.18 -11.32
N ILE A 238 -20.15 13.96 -10.19
CA ILE A 238 -19.53 13.31 -9.03
C ILE A 238 -19.24 11.82 -9.30
N ILE A 239 -20.17 11.10 -9.92
CA ILE A 239 -20.00 9.68 -10.26
C ILE A 239 -18.87 9.47 -11.29
N GLU A 240 -18.61 10.43 -12.17
CA GLU A 240 -17.46 10.39 -13.09
C GLU A 240 -16.11 10.43 -12.38
N GLN A 241 -16.05 11.00 -11.17
CA GLN A 241 -14.80 11.14 -10.41
C GLN A 241 -14.71 10.17 -9.23
N SER A 242 -15.84 9.68 -8.72
CA SER A 242 -15.89 8.76 -7.59
C SER A 242 -16.89 7.63 -7.82
N ASP A 243 -16.33 6.43 -7.85
CA ASP A 243 -17.05 5.19 -8.13
C ASP A 243 -18.12 4.82 -7.11
N SER A 244 -18.00 5.31 -5.88
CA SER A 244 -18.92 5.00 -4.77
C SER A 244 -19.98 6.09 -4.58
N ALA A 245 -20.06 7.08 -5.46
CA ALA A 245 -20.94 8.23 -5.26
C ALA A 245 -22.43 7.93 -5.49
N LEU A 246 -22.76 6.89 -6.26
CA LEU A 246 -24.17 6.55 -6.57
C LEU A 246 -24.96 6.21 -5.31
N VAL A 247 -24.33 5.65 -4.27
CA VAL A 247 -24.99 5.34 -2.98
C VAL A 247 -25.60 6.58 -2.32
N TYR A 248 -25.06 7.77 -2.61
CA TYR A 248 -25.54 9.03 -2.06
C TYR A 248 -26.61 9.70 -2.93
N ALA A 249 -26.88 9.22 -4.15
CA ALA A 249 -27.95 9.77 -4.97
C ALA A 249 -29.32 9.56 -4.29
N SER A 250 -30.27 10.45 -4.60
CA SER A 250 -31.64 10.30 -4.12
C SER A 250 -32.26 8.99 -4.61
N ASP A 251 -33.23 8.46 -3.85
CA ASP A 251 -33.95 7.26 -4.26
C ASP A 251 -34.58 7.43 -5.65
N SER A 252 -35.06 8.62 -5.99
CA SER A 252 -35.58 8.91 -7.33
C SER A 252 -34.56 8.67 -8.45
N LEU A 253 -33.30 9.08 -8.27
CA LEU A 253 -32.24 8.85 -9.26
C LEU A 253 -31.74 7.41 -9.24
N ARG A 254 -31.59 6.79 -8.06
CA ARG A 254 -31.20 5.38 -7.95
C ARG A 254 -32.25 4.43 -8.51
N SER A 255 -33.51 4.87 -8.57
CA SER A 255 -34.65 4.17 -9.19
C SER A 255 -34.91 4.59 -10.63
N ASP A 256 -34.14 5.52 -11.21
CA ASP A 256 -34.25 6.01 -12.57
C ASP A 256 -33.45 5.14 -13.53
N ARG A 257 -34.15 4.47 -14.45
CA ARG A 257 -33.57 3.47 -15.35
C ARG A 257 -32.50 4.06 -16.27
N GLU A 258 -32.79 5.20 -16.89
CA GLU A 258 -31.86 5.81 -17.85
C GLU A 258 -30.60 6.31 -17.14
N PHE A 259 -30.78 6.88 -15.96
CA PHE A 259 -29.66 7.36 -15.15
C PHE A 259 -28.77 6.20 -14.71
N VAL A 260 -29.35 5.14 -14.14
CA VAL A 260 -28.60 3.94 -13.72
C VAL A 260 -27.89 3.30 -14.90
N LEU A 261 -28.55 3.14 -16.06
CA LEU A 261 -27.90 2.57 -17.25
C LEU A 261 -26.70 3.41 -17.71
N SER A 262 -26.79 4.74 -17.63
CA SER A 262 -25.71 5.66 -18.00
C SER A 262 -24.51 5.64 -17.06
N VAL A 263 -24.73 5.24 -15.80
CA VAL A 263 -23.69 5.08 -14.78
C VAL A 263 -23.06 3.69 -14.87
N VAL A 264 -23.89 2.65 -14.98
CA VAL A 264 -23.46 1.25 -15.09
C VAL A 264 -22.63 1.01 -16.36
N SER A 265 -22.92 1.71 -17.45
CA SER A 265 -22.12 1.65 -18.69
C SER A 265 -20.72 2.27 -18.58
N LYS A 266 -20.42 2.97 -17.47
CA LYS A 266 -19.05 3.40 -17.16
C LYS A 266 -18.41 2.47 -16.15
N LYS A 267 -19.19 2.01 -15.17
CA LYS A 267 -18.72 1.11 -14.11
C LYS A 267 -19.80 0.14 -13.66
N GLY A 268 -19.59 -1.14 -13.93
CA GLY A 268 -20.56 -2.20 -13.64
C GLY A 268 -20.91 -2.37 -12.16
N SER A 269 -19.96 -2.13 -11.25
CA SER A 269 -20.19 -2.27 -9.80
C SER A 269 -21.23 -1.30 -9.25
N ALA A 270 -21.51 -0.20 -9.96
CA ALA A 270 -22.52 0.78 -9.54
C ALA A 270 -23.93 0.17 -9.46
N LEU A 271 -24.19 -0.95 -10.14
CA LEU A 271 -25.44 -1.70 -9.99
C LEU A 271 -25.73 -2.11 -8.53
N ASN A 272 -24.71 -2.25 -7.68
CA ASN A 272 -24.89 -2.58 -6.27
C ASN A 272 -25.51 -1.45 -5.45
N ASP A 273 -25.33 -0.20 -5.87
CA ASP A 273 -25.83 0.98 -5.17
C ASP A 273 -27.19 1.47 -5.73
N ALA A 274 -27.54 1.01 -6.93
CA ALA A 274 -28.82 1.29 -7.59
C ALA A 274 -30.00 0.59 -6.88
N ASP A 275 -31.23 0.97 -7.26
CA ASP A 275 -32.45 0.29 -6.80
C ASP A 275 -32.35 -1.23 -7.08
N PRO A 276 -32.55 -2.10 -6.07
CA PRO A 276 -32.42 -3.55 -6.22
C PRO A 276 -33.26 -4.16 -7.34
N LYS A 277 -34.35 -3.49 -7.77
CA LYS A 277 -35.15 -3.95 -8.92
C LYS A 277 -34.32 -4.06 -10.20
N PHE A 278 -33.28 -3.25 -10.37
CA PHE A 278 -32.44 -3.28 -11.57
C PHE A 278 -31.49 -4.47 -11.63
N LYS A 279 -31.30 -5.18 -10.51
CA LYS A 279 -30.64 -6.50 -10.54
C LYS A 279 -31.47 -7.53 -11.33
N GLN A 280 -32.76 -7.26 -11.57
CA GLN A 280 -33.65 -8.06 -12.42
C GLN A 280 -33.79 -7.50 -13.85
N ASP A 281 -33.21 -6.34 -14.14
CA ASP A 281 -33.23 -5.76 -15.48
C ASP A 281 -32.09 -6.36 -16.30
N ARG A 282 -32.47 -7.20 -17.26
CA ARG A 282 -31.54 -7.96 -18.11
C ARG A 282 -30.55 -7.07 -18.86
N GLU A 283 -30.99 -5.92 -19.37
CA GLU A 283 -30.15 -5.01 -20.15
C GLU A 283 -29.12 -4.32 -19.26
N ILE A 284 -29.54 -3.85 -18.08
CA ILE A 284 -28.65 -3.21 -17.11
C ILE A 284 -27.64 -4.23 -16.58
N VAL A 285 -28.06 -5.44 -16.22
CA VAL A 285 -27.16 -6.49 -15.74
C VAL A 285 -26.13 -6.87 -16.80
N LYS A 286 -26.56 -7.04 -18.06
CA LYS A 286 -25.63 -7.32 -19.16
C LYS A 286 -24.60 -6.19 -19.32
N THR A 287 -25.06 -4.95 -19.36
CA THR A 287 -24.20 -3.76 -19.47
C THR A 287 -23.24 -3.68 -18.29
N ALA A 288 -23.69 -4.02 -17.08
CA ALA A 288 -22.87 -4.03 -15.89
C ALA A 288 -21.74 -5.06 -15.99
N LEU A 289 -22.04 -6.28 -16.45
CA LEU A 289 -21.04 -7.33 -16.65
C LEU A 289 -19.99 -6.89 -17.67
N GLU A 290 -20.40 -6.28 -18.79
CA GLU A 290 -19.49 -5.73 -19.80
C GLU A 290 -18.52 -4.66 -19.24
N HIS A 291 -18.88 -4.01 -18.13
CA HIS A 291 -18.12 -2.93 -17.49
C HIS A 291 -17.62 -3.29 -16.08
N GLY A 292 -17.38 -4.58 -15.81
CA GLY A 292 -16.65 -5.03 -14.62
C GLY A 292 -17.51 -5.37 -13.40
N LEU A 293 -18.81 -5.65 -13.57
CA LEU A 293 -19.56 -6.37 -12.53
C LEU A 293 -19.03 -7.80 -12.44
N VAL A 294 -18.70 -8.25 -11.23
CA VAL A 294 -18.15 -9.59 -10.98
C VAL A 294 -19.27 -10.61 -10.77
N ASP A 295 -20.30 -10.25 -10.01
CA ASP A 295 -21.34 -11.18 -9.58
C ASP A 295 -22.53 -11.19 -10.53
N ILE A 296 -22.90 -12.39 -11.00
CA ILE A 296 -24.13 -12.60 -11.75
C ILE A 296 -25.29 -12.70 -10.75
N PRO A 297 -26.36 -11.90 -10.88
CA PRO A 297 -27.56 -12.09 -10.07
C PRO A 297 -28.12 -13.50 -10.22
N SER A 298 -28.48 -14.14 -9.10
CA SER A 298 -28.80 -15.58 -9.06
C SER A 298 -29.86 -16.06 -10.05
N HIS A 299 -30.84 -15.23 -10.38
CA HIS A 299 -31.89 -15.55 -11.35
C HIS A 299 -31.42 -15.51 -12.81
N PHE A 300 -30.26 -14.92 -13.10
CA PHE A 300 -29.63 -14.91 -14.43
C PHE A 300 -28.53 -15.97 -14.59
N MET A 301 -28.22 -16.78 -13.56
CA MET A 301 -27.21 -17.84 -13.65
C MET A 301 -27.55 -18.94 -14.67
N ASN A 302 -28.81 -18.99 -15.14
CA ASN A 302 -29.27 -19.90 -16.18
C ASN A 302 -29.51 -19.19 -17.53
N ASP A 303 -29.32 -17.87 -17.62
CA ASP A 303 -29.42 -17.13 -18.89
C ASP A 303 -28.10 -17.25 -19.65
N ARG A 304 -28.13 -18.04 -20.72
CA ARG A 304 -26.95 -18.31 -21.57
C ARG A 304 -26.24 -17.04 -22.02
N GLU A 305 -26.97 -15.99 -22.39
CA GLU A 305 -26.35 -14.76 -22.92
C GLU A 305 -25.66 -13.95 -21.81
N ILE A 306 -26.31 -13.86 -20.63
CA ILE A 306 -25.73 -13.20 -19.46
C ILE A 306 -24.47 -13.94 -18.99
N VAL A 307 -24.57 -15.27 -18.88
CA VAL A 307 -23.44 -16.13 -18.53
C VAL A 307 -22.30 -15.98 -19.55
N MET A 308 -22.60 -16.01 -20.85
CA MET A 308 -21.59 -15.79 -21.90
C MET A 308 -20.91 -14.43 -21.77
N THR A 309 -21.66 -13.39 -21.41
CA THR A 309 -21.12 -12.04 -21.19
C THR A 309 -20.18 -12.03 -19.98
N ALA A 310 -20.57 -12.68 -18.88
CA ALA A 310 -19.76 -12.77 -17.67
C ALA A 310 -18.44 -13.54 -17.90
N VAL A 311 -18.50 -14.73 -18.52
CA VAL A 311 -17.28 -15.55 -18.75
C VAL A 311 -16.29 -14.92 -19.72
N LYS A 312 -16.77 -14.07 -20.64
CA LYS A 312 -15.88 -13.29 -21.53
C LYS A 312 -15.03 -12.30 -20.75
N GLN A 313 -15.63 -11.65 -19.75
CA GLN A 313 -14.97 -10.62 -18.94
C GLN A 313 -14.14 -11.24 -17.80
N ASN A 314 -14.62 -12.33 -17.21
CA ASN A 314 -13.96 -13.04 -16.13
C ASN A 314 -14.22 -14.55 -16.24
N GLY A 315 -13.20 -15.32 -16.63
CA GLY A 315 -13.32 -16.77 -16.81
C GLY A 315 -13.71 -17.52 -15.52
N GLU A 316 -13.35 -17.01 -14.35
CA GLU A 316 -13.75 -17.58 -13.05
C GLU A 316 -15.26 -17.48 -12.78
N ALA A 317 -16.02 -16.72 -13.59
CA ALA A 317 -17.48 -16.73 -13.56
C ALA A 317 -18.06 -18.14 -13.77
N LEU A 318 -17.31 -19.03 -14.43
CA LEU A 318 -17.67 -20.45 -14.62
C LEU A 318 -17.93 -21.18 -13.28
N ALA A 319 -17.25 -20.80 -12.19
CA ALA A 319 -17.39 -21.39 -10.86
C ALA A 319 -18.80 -21.20 -10.24
N TYR A 320 -19.50 -20.14 -10.66
CA TYR A 320 -20.78 -19.73 -10.07
C TYR A 320 -22.00 -20.19 -10.86
N ILE A 321 -21.79 -20.81 -12.03
CA ILE A 321 -22.88 -21.30 -12.88
C ILE A 321 -23.47 -22.56 -12.23
N THR A 322 -24.75 -22.49 -11.88
CA THR A 322 -25.46 -23.63 -11.28
C THR A 322 -26.15 -24.53 -12.29
N ASP A 323 -26.42 -24.04 -13.52
CA ASP A 323 -27.10 -24.81 -14.56
C ASP A 323 -26.19 -25.90 -15.14
N PRO A 324 -26.52 -27.20 -14.97
CA PRO A 324 -25.76 -28.29 -15.55
C PRO A 324 -25.67 -28.25 -17.09
N LEU A 325 -26.66 -27.66 -17.78
CA LEU A 325 -26.66 -27.56 -19.24
C LEU A 325 -25.64 -26.53 -19.73
N LEU A 326 -25.53 -25.38 -19.04
CA LEU A 326 -24.54 -24.35 -19.38
C LEU A 326 -23.11 -24.79 -19.04
N LEU A 327 -22.93 -25.56 -17.95
CA LEU A 327 -21.65 -26.22 -17.64
C LEU A 327 -21.25 -27.32 -18.63
N LYS A 328 -22.13 -27.67 -19.58
CA LYS A 328 -21.84 -28.58 -20.71
C LYS A 328 -21.76 -27.83 -22.04
N ASP A 329 -22.00 -26.53 -22.06
CA ASP A 329 -21.90 -25.72 -23.26
C ASP A 329 -20.41 -25.49 -23.58
N ARG A 330 -19.94 -26.17 -24.62
CA ARG A 330 -18.56 -26.10 -25.08
C ARG A 330 -18.12 -24.67 -25.40
N GLU A 331 -19.00 -23.83 -25.93
CA GLU A 331 -18.67 -22.45 -26.29
C GLU A 331 -18.40 -21.60 -25.04
N ILE A 332 -19.24 -21.75 -24.00
CA ILE A 332 -19.06 -21.06 -22.71
C ILE A 332 -17.75 -21.49 -22.07
N ILE A 333 -17.47 -22.80 -22.03
CA ILE A 333 -16.24 -23.34 -21.44
C ILE A 333 -15.00 -22.81 -22.18
N LEU A 334 -15.01 -22.87 -23.52
CA LEU A 334 -13.89 -22.45 -24.34
C LEU A 334 -13.61 -20.95 -24.16
N GLU A 335 -14.65 -20.13 -24.05
CA GLU A 335 -14.50 -18.70 -23.84
C GLU A 335 -14.00 -18.38 -22.42
N ALA A 336 -14.50 -19.10 -21.40
CA ALA A 336 -14.04 -18.96 -20.02
C ALA A 336 -12.54 -19.22 -19.89
N VAL A 337 -12.04 -20.34 -20.45
CA VAL A 337 -10.61 -20.68 -20.37
C VAL A 337 -9.71 -19.78 -21.24
N LYS A 338 -10.27 -19.17 -22.29
CA LYS A 338 -9.56 -18.16 -23.09
C LYS A 338 -9.42 -16.84 -22.34
N SER A 339 -10.46 -16.46 -21.59
CA SER A 339 -10.46 -15.28 -20.72
C SER A 339 -9.49 -15.47 -19.56
N GLU A 340 -9.61 -16.59 -18.82
CA GLU A 340 -8.76 -16.92 -17.69
C GLU A 340 -8.44 -18.42 -17.66
N GLY A 341 -7.17 -18.78 -17.85
CA GLY A 341 -6.76 -20.18 -17.98
C GLY A 341 -7.08 -21.04 -16.75
N ASN A 342 -7.09 -20.44 -15.55
CA ASN A 342 -7.44 -21.14 -14.31
C ASN A 342 -8.90 -21.61 -14.24
N ALA A 343 -9.78 -21.04 -15.07
CA ALA A 343 -11.17 -21.49 -15.17
C ALA A 343 -11.30 -22.99 -15.50
N LEU A 344 -10.23 -23.60 -16.04
CA LEU A 344 -10.13 -25.04 -16.28
C LEU A 344 -10.43 -25.88 -15.03
N GLN A 345 -10.14 -25.38 -13.82
CA GLN A 345 -10.43 -26.07 -12.55
C GLN A 345 -11.93 -26.33 -12.32
N HIS A 346 -12.80 -25.51 -12.92
CA HIS A 346 -14.26 -25.60 -12.81
C HIS A 346 -14.90 -26.38 -13.96
N VAL A 347 -14.10 -26.79 -14.95
CA VAL A 347 -14.56 -27.56 -16.11
C VAL A 347 -14.81 -29.01 -15.69
N ARG A 348 -15.95 -29.56 -16.11
CA ARG A 348 -16.28 -30.97 -15.84
C ARG A 348 -15.28 -31.91 -16.51
N VAL A 349 -15.00 -33.04 -15.85
CA VAL A 349 -14.06 -34.09 -16.29
C VAL A 349 -14.23 -34.46 -17.77
N GLU A 350 -15.50 -34.56 -18.21
CA GLU A 350 -15.89 -34.90 -19.58
C GLU A 350 -15.23 -33.99 -20.64
N PHE A 351 -15.08 -32.70 -20.33
CA PHE A 351 -14.50 -31.68 -21.23
C PHE A 351 -13.04 -31.38 -20.92
N GLY A 352 -12.51 -31.85 -19.78
CA GLY A 352 -11.08 -31.77 -19.48
C GLY A 352 -10.21 -32.54 -20.49
N LYS A 353 -10.81 -33.44 -21.29
CA LYS A 353 -10.13 -34.15 -22.38
C LYS A 353 -10.18 -33.42 -23.73
N ASP A 354 -10.94 -32.35 -23.83
CA ASP A 354 -11.02 -31.58 -25.07
C ASP A 354 -9.72 -30.78 -25.21
N LEU A 355 -8.89 -31.27 -26.13
CA LEU A 355 -7.60 -30.71 -26.46
C LEU A 355 -7.66 -29.21 -26.82
N GLU A 356 -8.74 -28.73 -27.45
CA GLU A 356 -8.88 -27.31 -27.77
C GLU A 356 -9.07 -26.48 -26.49
N ILE A 357 -9.91 -26.97 -25.55
CA ILE A 357 -10.16 -26.32 -24.26
C ILE A 357 -8.87 -26.31 -23.42
N VAL A 358 -8.20 -27.46 -23.30
CA VAL A 358 -6.95 -27.57 -22.53
C VAL A 358 -5.86 -26.70 -23.14
N THR A 359 -5.67 -26.74 -24.45
CA THR A 359 -4.67 -25.91 -25.13
C THR A 359 -4.98 -24.43 -24.96
N ALA A 360 -6.25 -24.02 -25.04
CA ALA A 360 -6.65 -22.63 -24.84
C ALA A 360 -6.36 -22.15 -23.41
N ALA A 361 -6.72 -22.96 -22.40
CA ALA A 361 -6.44 -22.68 -20.99
C ALA A 361 -4.93 -22.52 -20.73
N VAL A 362 -4.15 -23.48 -21.21
CA VAL A 362 -2.70 -23.57 -21.03
C VAL A 362 -1.95 -22.48 -21.80
N LYS A 363 -2.48 -22.04 -22.94
CA LYS A 363 -1.95 -20.88 -23.68
C LYS A 363 -2.17 -19.57 -22.91
N ASN A 364 -3.31 -19.40 -22.24
CA ASN A 364 -3.58 -18.22 -21.42
C ASN A 364 -2.78 -18.25 -20.10
N ASN A 365 -2.83 -19.37 -19.37
CA ASN A 365 -2.04 -19.61 -18.18
C ASN A 365 -1.37 -21.00 -18.23
N PRO A 366 -0.04 -21.09 -18.43
CA PRO A 366 0.70 -22.36 -18.43
C PRO A 366 0.50 -23.22 -17.18
N GLN A 367 0.24 -22.59 -16.02
CA GLN A 367 0.00 -23.32 -14.77
C GLN A 367 -1.36 -24.00 -14.74
N ALA A 368 -2.32 -23.60 -15.58
CA ALA A 368 -3.65 -24.21 -15.64
C ALA A 368 -3.59 -25.72 -15.92
N LEU A 369 -2.49 -26.20 -16.51
CA LEU A 369 -2.28 -27.62 -16.77
C LEU A 369 -2.33 -28.46 -15.49
N CYS A 370 -2.00 -27.92 -14.31
CA CYS A 370 -2.10 -28.67 -13.06
C CYS A 370 -3.55 -29.05 -12.70
N TYR A 371 -4.54 -28.36 -13.27
CA TYR A 371 -5.97 -28.66 -13.11
C TYR A 371 -6.47 -29.71 -14.10
N THR A 372 -5.69 -30.04 -15.15
CA THR A 372 -5.98 -31.24 -15.94
C THR A 372 -5.80 -32.44 -15.01
N MET A 373 -6.86 -33.23 -14.84
CA MET A 373 -6.87 -34.30 -13.84
C MET A 373 -5.68 -35.25 -14.01
N LEU A 374 -5.27 -35.90 -12.92
CA LEU A 374 -4.22 -36.93 -12.85
C LEU A 374 -4.35 -38.06 -13.91
N GLN A 375 -5.53 -38.24 -14.51
CA GLN A 375 -5.77 -39.23 -15.58
C GLN A 375 -5.36 -38.73 -16.97
N LEU A 376 -5.28 -37.41 -17.19
CA LEU A 376 -4.89 -36.80 -18.46
C LEU A 376 -3.38 -36.61 -18.56
N SER A 377 -2.71 -36.47 -17.42
CA SER A 377 -1.26 -36.48 -17.37
C SER A 377 -0.66 -37.80 -17.83
N ASP A 378 -1.42 -38.90 -17.83
CA ASP A 378 -1.01 -40.23 -18.30
C ASP A 378 -1.51 -40.55 -19.73
N ASP A 379 -2.13 -39.61 -20.42
CA ASP A 379 -2.62 -39.79 -21.79
C ASP A 379 -1.49 -39.51 -22.81
N ASP A 380 -1.01 -40.57 -23.47
CA ASP A 380 0.12 -40.49 -24.41
C ASP A 380 -0.15 -39.53 -25.57
N GLU A 381 -1.37 -39.54 -26.13
CA GLU A 381 -1.72 -38.75 -27.32
C GLU A 381 -1.82 -37.27 -26.96
N LEU A 382 -2.54 -36.96 -25.88
CA LEU A 382 -2.68 -35.59 -25.38
C LEU A 382 -1.32 -34.99 -24.98
N MET A 383 -0.50 -35.74 -24.23
CA MET A 383 0.78 -35.23 -23.77
C MET A 383 1.76 -35.01 -24.92
N ASN A 384 1.73 -35.87 -25.95
CA ASN A 384 2.55 -35.67 -27.15
C ASN A 384 2.26 -34.37 -27.87
N GLU A 385 1.01 -33.89 -27.86
CA GLU A 385 0.64 -32.62 -28.47
C GLU A 385 0.91 -31.43 -27.53
N LEU A 386 0.66 -31.59 -26.23
CA LEU A 386 0.87 -30.52 -25.25
C LEU A 386 2.35 -30.17 -25.07
N VAL A 387 3.26 -31.14 -25.11
CA VAL A 387 4.71 -30.86 -25.00
C VAL A 387 5.27 -30.08 -26.18
N GLU A 388 4.63 -30.12 -27.35
CA GLU A 388 5.00 -29.25 -28.47
C GLU A 388 4.53 -27.81 -28.23
N LYS A 389 3.39 -27.64 -27.56
CA LYS A 389 2.72 -26.34 -27.42
C LYS A 389 3.07 -25.60 -26.11
N ASN A 390 3.53 -26.29 -25.07
CA ASN A 390 3.82 -25.69 -23.77
C ASN A 390 5.04 -26.31 -23.07
N GLU A 391 5.94 -25.46 -22.58
CA GLU A 391 7.18 -25.83 -21.89
C GLU A 391 7.00 -26.53 -20.54
N LEU A 392 5.88 -26.27 -19.83
CA LEU A 392 5.53 -26.88 -18.55
C LEU A 392 4.72 -28.17 -18.70
N ALA A 393 4.41 -28.59 -19.93
CA ALA A 393 3.64 -29.80 -20.18
C ALA A 393 4.29 -31.02 -19.56
N LEU A 394 5.60 -31.19 -19.78
CA LEU A 394 6.35 -32.33 -19.26
C LEU A 394 6.32 -32.41 -17.73
N ALA A 395 6.37 -31.27 -17.03
CA ALA A 395 6.34 -31.22 -15.56
C ALA A 395 5.04 -31.76 -14.96
N ASN A 396 3.93 -31.67 -15.72
CA ASN A 396 2.61 -32.11 -15.31
C ASN A 396 2.25 -33.50 -15.86
N ALA A 397 3.11 -34.12 -16.67
CA ALA A 397 2.92 -35.49 -17.15
C ALA A 397 2.94 -36.49 -15.99
N SER A 398 2.36 -37.68 -16.20
CA SER A 398 2.36 -38.76 -15.21
C SER A 398 3.78 -39.21 -14.94
N TYR A 399 4.02 -39.85 -13.79
CA TYR A 399 5.31 -40.44 -13.48
C TYR A 399 5.80 -41.35 -14.62
N ARG A 400 4.91 -42.15 -15.23
CA ARG A 400 5.23 -43.02 -16.36
C ARG A 400 5.75 -42.21 -17.56
N LEU A 401 5.05 -41.16 -17.94
CA LEU A 401 5.40 -40.33 -19.09
C LEU A 401 6.60 -39.40 -18.85
N GLN A 402 6.84 -38.98 -17.61
CA GLN A 402 8.08 -38.28 -17.25
C GLN A 402 9.34 -39.14 -17.40
N HIS A 403 9.20 -40.48 -17.34
CA HIS A 403 10.27 -41.44 -17.61
C HIS A 403 10.30 -41.89 -19.08
N ASP A 404 9.38 -41.43 -19.92
CA ASP A 404 9.40 -41.71 -21.35
C ASP A 404 10.43 -40.82 -22.05
N ARG A 405 11.55 -41.42 -22.42
CA ARG A 405 12.65 -40.75 -23.11
C ARG A 405 12.18 -40.07 -24.40
N GLU A 406 11.26 -40.66 -25.14
CA GLU A 406 10.80 -40.10 -26.42
C GLU A 406 10.00 -38.82 -26.18
N LEU A 407 9.09 -38.82 -25.21
CA LEU A 407 8.32 -37.64 -24.82
C LEU A 407 9.25 -36.54 -24.27
N VAL A 408 10.22 -36.89 -23.43
CA VAL A 408 11.20 -35.93 -22.89
C VAL A 408 12.02 -35.30 -24.01
N LEU A 409 12.54 -36.11 -24.94
CA LEU A 409 13.31 -35.61 -26.09
C LEU A 409 12.45 -34.70 -26.97
N LYS A 410 11.19 -35.05 -27.18
CA LYS A 410 10.23 -34.24 -27.93
C LYS A 410 9.98 -32.88 -27.26
N ALA A 411 9.71 -32.89 -25.95
CA ALA A 411 9.51 -31.68 -25.16
C ALA A 411 10.73 -30.75 -25.21
N VAL A 412 11.94 -31.32 -25.08
CA VAL A 412 13.20 -30.56 -25.11
C VAL A 412 13.53 -30.01 -26.50
N LYS A 413 13.21 -30.75 -27.56
CA LYS A 413 13.34 -30.28 -28.96
C LYS A 413 12.40 -29.10 -29.24
N ALA A 414 11.19 -29.13 -28.68
CA ALA A 414 10.23 -28.03 -28.79
C ALA A 414 10.61 -26.82 -27.92
N HIS A 415 10.98 -27.07 -26.66
CA HIS A 415 11.26 -26.05 -25.64
C HIS A 415 12.53 -26.40 -24.87
N GLY A 416 13.64 -25.70 -25.12
CA GLY A 416 14.91 -25.98 -24.43
C GLY A 416 14.81 -25.96 -22.90
N LEU A 417 13.99 -25.05 -22.34
CA LEU A 417 13.73 -24.91 -20.90
C LEU A 417 13.07 -26.15 -20.26
N ALA A 418 12.43 -27.02 -21.05
CA ALA A 418 11.84 -28.26 -20.54
C ALA A 418 12.86 -29.14 -19.80
N LEU A 419 14.16 -29.02 -20.13
CA LEU A 419 15.24 -29.71 -19.41
C LEU A 419 15.23 -29.43 -17.89
N LEU A 420 14.82 -28.23 -17.45
CA LEU A 420 14.73 -27.87 -16.03
C LEU A 420 13.67 -28.69 -15.28
N HIS A 421 12.65 -29.18 -16.00
CA HIS A 421 11.54 -29.95 -15.47
C HIS A 421 11.72 -31.47 -15.66
N THR A 422 12.75 -31.90 -16.40
CA THR A 422 13.07 -33.31 -16.53
C THR A 422 13.63 -33.91 -15.23
N LEU A 423 13.45 -35.22 -15.10
CA LEU A 423 14.10 -36.04 -14.09
C LEU A 423 15.62 -36.01 -14.24
N PHE A 424 16.31 -36.22 -13.12
CA PHE A 424 17.77 -36.09 -13.04
C PHE A 424 18.53 -36.99 -14.03
N GLU A 425 17.98 -38.16 -14.36
CA GLU A 425 18.59 -39.10 -15.32
C GLU A 425 18.72 -38.52 -16.73
N PHE A 426 17.73 -37.77 -17.21
CA PHE A 426 17.75 -37.18 -18.56
C PHE A 426 18.71 -35.99 -18.67
N ARG A 427 19.10 -35.39 -17.55
CA ARG A 427 20.16 -34.37 -17.50
C ARG A 427 21.56 -34.95 -17.71
N LYS A 428 21.68 -36.28 -17.75
CA LYS A 428 22.88 -37.05 -18.12
C LYS A 428 22.81 -37.65 -19.52
N ASP A 429 21.66 -37.55 -20.20
CA ASP A 429 21.53 -38.01 -21.57
C ASP A 429 22.12 -36.95 -22.51
N LYS A 430 23.24 -37.30 -23.14
CA LYS A 430 23.99 -36.38 -24.02
C LYS A 430 23.15 -35.85 -25.17
N GLU A 431 22.28 -36.65 -25.76
CA GLU A 431 21.43 -36.22 -26.88
C GLU A 431 20.42 -35.17 -26.41
N ILE A 432 19.69 -35.46 -25.33
CA ILE A 432 18.69 -34.55 -24.76
C ILE A 432 19.35 -33.24 -24.34
N VAL A 433 20.51 -33.31 -23.67
CA VAL A 433 21.26 -32.11 -23.27
C VAL A 433 21.71 -31.27 -24.46
N LEU A 434 22.22 -31.89 -25.52
CA LEU A 434 22.65 -31.16 -26.73
C LEU A 434 21.45 -30.49 -27.41
N GLU A 435 20.30 -31.17 -27.53
CA GLU A 435 19.08 -30.57 -28.09
C GLU A 435 18.56 -29.40 -27.23
N ALA A 436 18.57 -29.53 -25.90
CA ALA A 436 18.18 -28.46 -24.99
C ALA A 436 19.06 -27.21 -25.16
N LEU A 437 20.37 -27.41 -25.21
CA LEU A 437 21.36 -26.33 -25.35
C LEU A 437 21.31 -25.66 -26.73
N LYS A 438 20.95 -26.40 -27.78
CA LYS A 438 20.70 -25.82 -29.11
C LYS A 438 19.55 -24.82 -29.07
N GLN A 439 18.46 -25.16 -28.35
CA GLN A 439 17.27 -24.31 -28.21
C GLN A 439 17.48 -23.14 -27.24
N ASN A 440 18.00 -23.40 -26.04
CA ASN A 440 18.24 -22.36 -25.04
C ASN A 440 19.51 -22.63 -24.22
N ILE A 441 20.53 -21.78 -24.39
CA ILE A 441 21.81 -21.89 -23.68
C ILE A 441 21.72 -21.70 -22.15
N GLU A 442 20.65 -21.07 -21.65
CA GLU A 442 20.48 -20.84 -20.21
C GLU A 442 20.32 -22.14 -19.42
N VAL A 443 19.85 -23.21 -20.08
CA VAL A 443 19.66 -24.53 -19.46
C VAL A 443 20.96 -25.24 -19.13
N LYS A 444 22.13 -24.67 -19.46
CA LYS A 444 23.44 -25.16 -19.01
C LYS A 444 23.52 -25.37 -17.49
N VAL A 445 22.72 -24.63 -16.71
CA VAL A 445 22.63 -24.78 -15.25
C VAL A 445 21.97 -26.09 -14.82
N ALA A 446 21.15 -26.68 -15.69
CA ALA A 446 20.48 -27.95 -15.47
C ALA A 446 21.34 -29.14 -15.92
N VAL A 447 22.39 -28.91 -16.73
CA VAL A 447 23.24 -29.97 -17.26
C VAL A 447 24.03 -30.62 -16.14
N HIS A 448 24.05 -31.95 -16.11
CA HIS A 448 24.80 -32.68 -15.10
C HIS A 448 26.30 -32.43 -15.23
N LEU A 449 27.01 -32.40 -14.09
CA LEU A 449 28.46 -32.12 -14.00
C LEU A 449 29.30 -33.04 -14.91
N ASP A 450 28.91 -34.30 -15.02
CA ASP A 450 29.59 -35.29 -15.89
C ASP A 450 29.60 -34.85 -17.36
N LEU A 451 28.48 -34.27 -17.85
CA LEU A 451 28.35 -33.81 -19.23
C LEU A 451 28.89 -32.40 -19.45
N LEU A 452 29.00 -31.56 -18.41
CA LEU A 452 29.66 -30.26 -18.55
C LEU A 452 31.13 -30.39 -18.96
N ASN A 453 31.74 -31.56 -18.74
CA ASN A 453 33.10 -31.84 -19.15
C ASN A 453 33.26 -32.49 -20.53
N ASP A 454 32.16 -32.95 -21.14
CA ASP A 454 32.13 -33.54 -22.47
C ASP A 454 32.52 -32.50 -23.54
N GLU A 455 33.28 -32.94 -24.55
CA GLU A 455 33.82 -32.05 -25.59
C GLU A 455 32.70 -31.40 -26.43
N ASP A 456 31.69 -32.17 -26.84
CA ASP A 456 30.62 -31.67 -27.70
C ASP A 456 29.75 -30.64 -26.96
N VAL A 457 29.45 -30.92 -25.68
CA VAL A 457 28.69 -30.01 -24.82
C VAL A 457 29.47 -28.72 -24.58
N LYS A 458 30.77 -28.79 -24.32
CA LYS A 458 31.65 -27.61 -24.15
C LYS A 458 31.70 -26.76 -25.41
N ILE A 459 31.89 -27.39 -26.57
CA ILE A 459 31.92 -26.71 -27.86
C ILE A 459 30.61 -25.95 -28.07
N LEU A 460 29.47 -26.64 -27.95
CA LEU A 460 28.15 -26.04 -28.14
C LEU A 460 27.88 -24.89 -27.16
N ILE A 461 28.21 -25.07 -25.88
CA ILE A 461 28.07 -24.00 -24.88
C ILE A 461 28.91 -22.78 -25.26
N SER A 462 30.14 -22.99 -25.73
CA SER A 462 31.04 -21.91 -26.12
C SER A 462 30.55 -21.16 -27.36
N GLU A 463 30.00 -21.87 -28.35
CA GLU A 463 29.45 -21.32 -29.58
C GLU A 463 28.20 -20.49 -29.29
N LYS A 464 27.22 -21.08 -28.60
CA LYS A 464 25.98 -20.39 -28.22
C LYS A 464 26.20 -19.22 -27.28
N SER A 465 27.18 -19.31 -26.37
CA SER A 465 27.54 -18.18 -25.49
C SER A 465 28.16 -17.01 -26.27
N LYS A 466 28.91 -17.28 -27.33
CA LYS A 466 29.46 -16.23 -28.23
C LYS A 466 28.34 -15.60 -29.07
N GLU A 467 27.40 -16.39 -29.58
CA GLU A 467 26.22 -15.90 -30.31
C GLU A 467 25.37 -14.95 -29.44
N LYS A 468 25.05 -15.35 -28.20
CA LYS A 468 24.28 -14.51 -27.28
C LYS A 468 24.97 -13.19 -26.96
N ARG A 469 26.30 -13.19 -26.75
CA ARG A 469 27.09 -11.96 -26.50
C ARG A 469 27.12 -11.00 -27.69
N LYS A 470 27.00 -11.49 -28.93
CA LYS A 470 26.91 -10.65 -30.12
C LYS A 470 25.54 -9.99 -30.30
N ASN A 471 24.48 -10.58 -29.74
CA ASN A 471 23.10 -10.10 -29.86
C ASN A 471 22.65 -9.17 -28.71
N ILE A 472 23.53 -8.85 -27.76
CA ILE A 472 23.28 -7.77 -26.78
C ILE A 472 23.65 -6.45 -27.49
N PRO A 473 22.72 -5.49 -27.65
CA PRO A 473 23.07 -4.18 -28.21
C PRO A 473 24.18 -3.55 -27.35
N ASN A 474 25.27 -3.12 -27.99
CA ASN A 474 26.37 -2.41 -27.35
C ASN A 474 25.85 -1.15 -26.62
N LEU A 475 25.51 -1.30 -25.34
CA LEU A 475 25.50 -0.18 -24.40
C LEU A 475 26.84 -0.18 -23.66
N CYS A 476 27.58 0.89 -23.90
CA CYS A 476 28.86 1.26 -23.29
C CYS A 476 30.13 0.56 -23.78
N LEU A 477 30.70 1.11 -24.86
CA LEU A 477 32.15 1.32 -24.96
C LEU A 477 32.45 2.73 -25.48
N SER A 478 32.34 3.71 -24.60
CA SER A 478 33.05 5.00 -24.78
C SER A 478 33.47 5.57 -23.42
N VAL A 479 34.46 4.93 -22.79
CA VAL A 479 35.41 5.66 -21.94
C VAL A 479 36.79 5.16 -22.33
N ARG A 480 37.43 5.90 -23.23
CA ARG A 480 38.87 5.85 -23.44
C ARG A 480 39.51 6.74 -22.37
N TYR A 481 40.49 6.22 -21.65
CA TYR A 481 41.59 7.01 -21.11
C TYR A 481 42.85 6.68 -21.92
#